data_AF-A0A436W0G6-F1
#
_entry.id   AF-A0A436W0G6-F1
#
_cell.length_a   1.000
_cell.length_b   1.000
_cell.length_c   1.000
_cell.angle_alpha   90.00
_cell.angle_beta   90.00
_cell.angle_gamma   90.00
#
_symmetry.space_group_name_H-M   'P 1'
#
loop_
_entity.id
_entity.type
_entity.pdbx_description
1 polymer ?
#
loop_
_entity_poly.entity_id
_entity_poly.type
_entity_poly.pdbx_seq_one_letter_code
_entity_poly.pdbx_strand_id
1 'polypeptide(L)'
;RDWIEQLTDLKIATTFGGGRLAAELVLTLLKDGSYRKHVEALRIRLARAMAETSARLKSIGITPWIDQPAGLFLWCSLPEGVDAAEVARRALADNVVLAPGNAFSLSGTASRFLRFNVAQSGDEHIFTALAAAMSG
;
A
#
# COMPACT_ATOMS: atom_id res chain seq x y z
N ARG A 1 10.88 -30.95 -5.63
CA ARG A 1 11.15 -30.63 -7.05
C ARG A 1 9.91 -30.83 -7.95
N ASP A 2 8.82 -31.38 -7.43
CA ASP A 2 7.62 -31.81 -8.17
C ASP A 2 6.42 -30.85 -8.11
N TRP A 3 6.56 -29.72 -7.41
CA TRP A 3 5.44 -28.78 -7.20
C TRP A 3 5.08 -28.00 -8.45
N ILE A 4 6.04 -27.78 -9.37
CA ILE A 4 5.79 -27.00 -10.59
C ILE A 4 4.84 -27.75 -11.53
N GLU A 5 5.02 -29.06 -11.68
CA GLU A 5 4.15 -29.90 -12.52
C GLU A 5 2.73 -29.93 -11.95
N GLN A 6 2.58 -30.22 -10.66
CA GLN A 6 1.29 -30.24 -9.99
C GLN A 6 0.55 -28.88 -10.05
N LEU A 7 1.27 -27.76 -9.91
CA LEU A 7 0.69 -26.42 -10.07
C LEU A 7 0.32 -26.11 -11.53
N THR A 8 1.06 -26.66 -12.48
CA THR A 8 0.76 -26.51 -13.92
C THR A 8 -0.51 -27.27 -14.28
N ASP A 9 -0.64 -28.52 -13.83
CA ASP A 9 -1.84 -29.33 -14.01
C ASP A 9 -3.06 -28.64 -13.38
N LEU A 10 -2.93 -28.14 -12.15
CA LEU A 10 -3.99 -27.39 -11.48
C LEU A 10 -4.39 -26.13 -12.25
N LYS A 11 -3.40 -25.38 -12.79
CA LYS A 11 -3.65 -24.19 -13.60
C LYS A 11 -4.40 -24.53 -14.89
N ILE A 12 -4.01 -25.60 -15.58
CA ILE A 12 -4.69 -26.06 -16.79
C ILE A 12 -6.12 -26.49 -16.45
N ALA A 13 -6.32 -27.26 -15.38
CA ALA A 13 -7.63 -27.75 -14.96
C ALA A 13 -8.59 -26.62 -14.55
N THR A 14 -8.09 -25.51 -13.99
CA THR A 14 -8.93 -24.42 -13.47
C THR A 14 -9.07 -23.24 -14.42
N THR A 15 -8.04 -22.93 -15.19
CA THR A 15 -7.98 -21.72 -16.02
C THR A 15 -7.57 -21.99 -17.47
N PHE A 16 -7.18 -23.23 -17.82
CA PHE A 16 -6.62 -23.67 -19.11
C PHE A 16 -5.33 -22.94 -19.55
N GLY A 17 -5.29 -21.62 -19.47
CA GLY A 17 -4.14 -20.79 -19.81
C GLY A 17 -4.33 -19.32 -19.42
N GLY A 18 -3.24 -18.56 -19.44
CA GLY A 18 -3.30 -17.10 -19.27
C GLY A 18 -3.74 -16.40 -20.56
N GLY A 19 -4.10 -15.12 -20.48
CA GLY A 19 -4.42 -14.32 -21.66
C GLY A 19 -3.21 -14.17 -22.60
N ARG A 20 -3.25 -14.83 -23.76
CA ARG A 20 -2.14 -14.85 -24.73
C ARG A 20 -1.67 -13.45 -25.14
N LEU A 21 -2.62 -12.55 -25.41
CA LEU A 21 -2.33 -11.17 -25.78
C LEU A 21 -1.54 -10.42 -24.69
N ALA A 22 -1.91 -10.58 -23.42
CA ALA A 22 -1.20 -9.96 -22.31
C ALA A 22 0.24 -10.50 -22.19
N ALA A 23 0.43 -11.81 -22.39
CA ALA A 23 1.76 -12.42 -22.39
C ALA A 23 2.64 -11.91 -23.53
N GLU A 24 2.09 -11.78 -24.75
CA GLU A 24 2.82 -11.23 -25.91
C GLU A 24 3.19 -9.75 -25.74
N LEU A 25 2.29 -8.95 -25.17
CA LEU A 25 2.56 -7.55 -24.83
C LEU A 25 3.69 -7.42 -23.80
N VAL A 26 3.61 -8.19 -22.70
CA VAL A 26 4.66 -8.20 -21.67
C VAL A 26 6.00 -8.65 -22.27
N LEU A 27 6.00 -9.69 -23.12
CA LEU A 27 7.21 -10.16 -23.79
C LEU A 27 7.84 -9.06 -24.66
N THR A 28 7.02 -8.30 -25.40
CA THR A 28 7.49 -7.18 -26.23
C THR A 28 8.13 -6.09 -25.38
N LEU A 29 7.46 -5.66 -24.30
CA LEU A 29 7.95 -4.63 -23.36
C LEU A 29 9.25 -5.04 -22.64
N LEU A 30 9.41 -6.34 -22.38
CA LEU A 30 10.64 -6.86 -21.76
C LEU A 30 11.81 -6.91 -22.75
N LYS A 31 11.55 -7.10 -24.05
CA LYS A 31 12.57 -7.18 -25.10
C LYS A 31 13.13 -5.83 -25.52
N ASP A 32 12.32 -4.78 -25.55
CA ASP A 32 12.73 -3.45 -26.05
C ASP A 32 13.49 -2.59 -25.02
N GLY A 33 13.58 -3.06 -23.76
CA GLY A 33 14.27 -2.38 -22.66
C GLY A 33 13.53 -1.17 -22.06
N SER A 34 12.37 -0.79 -22.60
CA SER A 34 11.53 0.30 -22.09
C SER A 34 11.03 0.01 -20.67
N TYR A 35 10.70 -1.26 -20.38
CA TYR A 35 10.27 -1.70 -19.06
C TYR A 35 11.28 -1.38 -17.97
N ARG A 36 12.59 -1.59 -18.22
CA ARG A 36 13.65 -1.29 -17.25
C ARG A 36 13.69 0.21 -16.92
N LYS A 37 13.61 1.06 -17.94
CA LYS A 37 13.57 2.52 -17.75
C LYS A 37 12.34 2.95 -16.97
N HIS A 38 11.18 2.36 -17.28
CA HIS A 38 9.93 2.62 -16.57
C HIS A 38 10.03 2.26 -15.08
N VAL A 39 10.53 1.06 -14.76
CA VAL A 39 10.69 0.59 -13.37
C VAL A 39 11.63 1.51 -12.58
N GLU A 40 12.71 1.98 -13.21
CA GLU A 40 13.65 2.90 -12.55
C GLU A 40 12.99 4.25 -12.23
N ALA A 41 12.27 4.82 -13.21
CA ALA A 41 11.50 6.04 -12.98
C ALA A 41 10.41 5.84 -11.90
N LEU A 42 9.76 4.68 -11.87
CA LEU A 42 8.76 4.34 -10.87
C LEU A 42 9.35 4.28 -9.46
N ARG A 43 10.53 3.67 -9.30
CA ARG A 43 11.25 3.61 -8.01
C ARG A 43 11.55 4.99 -7.47
N ILE A 44 12.06 5.90 -8.31
CA ILE A 44 12.35 7.28 -7.92
C ILE A 44 11.07 7.99 -7.46
N ARG A 45 9.98 7.85 -8.22
CA ARG A 45 8.67 8.45 -7.86
C ARG A 45 8.13 7.92 -6.54
N LEU A 46 8.24 6.62 -6.30
CA LEU A 46 7.80 6.00 -5.05
C LEU A 46 8.66 6.41 -3.85
N ALA A 47 9.99 6.48 -4.02
CA ALA A 47 10.88 6.96 -2.97
C ALA A 47 10.54 8.41 -2.56
N ARG A 48 10.26 9.27 -3.54
CA ARG A 48 9.79 10.64 -3.29
C ARG A 48 8.46 10.66 -2.55
N ALA A 49 7.45 9.94 -3.05
CA ALA A 49 6.13 9.89 -2.42
C ALA A 49 6.19 9.34 -1.00
N MET A 50 7.07 8.37 -0.74
CA MET A 50 7.31 7.80 0.59
C MET A 50 7.89 8.82 1.56
N ALA A 51 8.91 9.58 1.14
CA ALA A 51 9.49 10.65 1.95
C ALA A 51 8.48 11.76 2.26
N GLU A 52 7.75 12.24 1.24
CA GLU A 52 6.75 13.30 1.37
C GLU A 52 5.59 12.86 2.29
N THR A 53 5.03 11.67 2.06
CA THR A 53 3.94 11.12 2.89
C THR A 53 4.40 10.93 4.33
N SER A 54 5.59 10.36 4.55
CA SER A 54 6.17 10.15 5.88
C SER A 54 6.35 11.47 6.63
N ALA A 55 6.87 12.51 5.98
CA ALA A 55 7.05 13.83 6.58
C ALA A 55 5.70 14.46 7.00
N ARG A 56 4.69 14.37 6.13
CA ARG A 56 3.35 14.92 6.40
C ARG A 56 2.64 14.18 7.52
N LEU A 57 2.68 12.84 7.52
CA LEU A 57 2.16 12.03 8.63
C LEU A 57 2.82 12.40 9.96
N LYS A 58 4.15 12.56 9.98
CA LYS A 58 4.88 12.98 11.20
C LYS A 58 4.41 14.34 11.71
N SER A 59 4.07 15.29 10.83
CA SER A 59 3.60 16.62 11.22
C SER A 59 2.26 16.61 11.96
N ILE A 60 1.44 15.56 11.76
CA ILE A 60 0.16 15.35 12.46
C ILE A 60 0.27 14.29 13.57
N GLY A 61 1.48 13.93 14.00
CA GLY A 61 1.71 12.99 15.11
C GLY A 61 1.63 11.51 14.74
N ILE A 62 1.52 11.16 13.46
CA ILE A 62 1.52 9.79 12.96
C ILE A 62 2.94 9.39 12.55
N THR A 63 3.48 8.34 13.15
CA THR A 63 4.89 7.95 12.94
C THR A 63 5.00 6.61 12.22
N PRO A 64 5.83 6.47 11.17
CA PRO A 64 6.19 5.17 10.64
C PRO A 64 6.81 4.29 11.73
N TRP A 65 6.34 3.05 11.85
CA TRP A 65 6.83 2.06 12.82
C TRP A 65 8.29 1.68 12.56
N ILE A 66 8.66 1.64 11.28
CA ILE A 66 10.00 1.37 10.78
C ILE A 66 10.30 2.38 9.68
N ASP A 67 11.58 2.74 9.56
CA ASP A 67 12.04 3.49 8.39
C ASP A 67 11.95 2.55 7.17
N GLN A 68 11.07 2.90 6.22
CA GLN A 68 10.84 2.09 5.03
C GLN A 68 11.62 2.67 3.86
N PRO A 69 12.64 1.97 3.34
CA PRO A 69 13.47 2.50 2.26
C PRO A 69 12.82 2.33 0.87
N ALA A 70 11.83 1.44 0.74
CA ALA A 70 11.22 1.11 -0.55
C ALA A 70 9.83 0.49 -0.39
N GLY A 71 9.06 0.49 -1.49
CA GLY A 71 7.75 -0.15 -1.58
C GLY A 71 6.63 0.84 -1.82
N LEU A 72 5.41 0.39 -1.55
CA LEU A 72 4.18 1.17 -1.75
C LEU A 72 3.52 1.61 -0.44
N PHE A 73 3.89 1.01 0.69
CA PHE A 73 3.15 1.16 1.93
C PHE A 73 4.01 1.69 3.07
N LEU A 74 3.44 2.62 3.83
CA LEU A 74 3.92 2.97 5.16
C LEU A 74 3.02 2.30 6.19
N TRP A 75 3.64 1.66 7.17
CA TRP A 75 2.96 1.16 8.35
C TRP A 75 3.24 2.11 9.50
N CYS A 76 2.20 2.80 9.98
CA CYS A 76 2.37 3.89 10.92
C CYS A 76 1.59 3.65 12.21
N SER A 77 2.22 3.98 13.33
CA SER A 77 1.56 4.06 14.62
C SER A 77 0.88 5.42 14.80
N LEU A 78 -0.34 5.38 15.29
CA LEU A 78 -1.06 6.52 15.81
C LEU A 78 -0.53 6.90 17.22
N PRO A 79 -0.79 8.14 17.68
CA PRO A 79 -0.53 8.54 19.05
C PRO A 79 -1.13 7.57 20.08
N GLU A 80 -0.58 7.59 21.29
CA GLU A 80 -1.09 6.76 22.38
C GLU A 80 -2.54 7.12 22.70
N GLY A 81 -3.37 6.10 22.99
CA GLY A 81 -4.81 6.27 23.26
C GLY A 81 -5.70 6.39 22.01
N VAL A 82 -5.14 6.55 20.81
CA VAL A 82 -5.93 6.66 19.57
C VAL A 82 -6.16 5.28 18.94
N ASP A 83 -7.43 4.95 18.69
CA ASP A 83 -7.83 3.72 18.01
C ASP A 83 -7.98 3.93 16.49
N ALA A 84 -7.28 3.11 15.70
CA ALA A 84 -7.24 3.22 14.24
C ALA A 84 -8.58 2.89 13.58
N ALA A 85 -9.42 2.03 14.17
CA ALA A 85 -10.72 1.71 13.61
C ALA A 85 -11.69 2.88 13.80
N GLU A 86 -11.62 3.58 14.93
CA GLU A 86 -12.40 4.80 15.15
C GLU A 86 -11.96 5.94 14.22
N VAL A 87 -10.64 6.17 14.09
CA VAL A 87 -10.11 7.16 13.13
C VAL A 87 -10.56 6.83 11.70
N ALA A 88 -10.51 5.56 11.29
CA ALA A 88 -10.97 5.15 9.96
C ALA A 88 -12.47 5.37 9.75
N ARG A 89 -13.31 5.10 10.76
CA ARG A 89 -14.75 5.37 10.69
C ARG A 89 -15.05 6.85 10.52
N ARG A 90 -14.34 7.71 11.26
CA ARG A 90 -14.52 9.18 11.16
C ARG A 90 -14.03 9.73 9.84
N ALA A 91 -12.83 9.34 9.40
CA ALA A 91 -12.28 9.75 8.12
C ALA A 91 -13.13 9.30 6.93
N LEU A 92 -13.85 8.17 7.06
CA LEU A 92 -14.79 7.71 6.04
C LEU A 92 -15.95 8.69 5.83
N ALA A 93 -16.40 9.41 6.87
CA ALA A 93 -17.42 10.45 6.73
C ALA A 93 -16.94 11.61 5.83
N ASP A 94 -15.63 11.82 5.76
CA ASP A 94 -14.97 12.79 4.87
C ASP A 94 -14.51 12.16 3.54
N ASN A 95 -15.05 10.99 3.17
CA ASN A 95 -14.71 10.22 1.97
C ASN A 95 -13.24 9.75 1.90
N VAL A 96 -12.57 9.61 3.05
CA VAL A 96 -11.20 9.08 3.13
C VAL A 96 -11.24 7.65 3.67
N VAL A 97 -10.94 6.68 2.80
CA VAL A 97 -10.86 5.26 3.18
C VAL A 97 -9.46 4.96 3.71
N LEU A 98 -9.41 4.55 4.98
CA LEU A 98 -8.18 4.15 5.66
C LEU A 98 -8.16 2.63 5.89
N ALA A 99 -6.97 2.08 6.09
CA ALA A 99 -6.77 0.65 6.35
C ALA A 99 -6.28 0.42 7.80
N PRO A 100 -7.20 0.15 8.76
CA PRO A 100 -6.87 -0.18 10.15
C PRO A 100 -5.96 -1.39 10.27
N GLY A 101 -5.05 -1.34 11.24
CA GLY A 101 -4.04 -2.37 11.42
C GLY A 101 -4.60 -3.75 11.75
N ASN A 102 -5.74 -3.80 12.45
CA ASN A 102 -6.42 -5.05 12.78
C ASN A 102 -7.00 -5.79 11.56
N ALA A 103 -7.16 -5.14 10.41
CA ALA A 103 -7.46 -5.85 9.16
C ALA A 103 -6.29 -6.76 8.71
N PHE A 104 -5.09 -6.57 9.27
CA PHE A 104 -3.87 -7.32 8.97
C PHE A 104 -3.33 -8.11 10.17
N SER A 105 -4.08 -8.18 11.28
CA SER A 105 -3.66 -8.88 12.51
C SER A 105 -4.73 -9.87 12.97
N LEU A 106 -4.42 -11.17 12.88
CA LEU A 106 -5.32 -12.24 13.37
C LEU A 106 -5.57 -12.14 14.88
N SER A 107 -4.61 -11.60 15.65
CA SER A 107 -4.71 -11.43 17.10
C SER A 107 -5.37 -10.12 17.52
N GLY A 108 -5.68 -9.20 16.59
CA GLY A 108 -6.29 -7.91 16.91
C GLY A 108 -5.40 -6.93 17.70
N THR A 109 -4.09 -7.17 17.73
CA THR A 109 -3.10 -6.40 18.52
C THR A 109 -2.57 -5.16 17.82
N ALA A 110 -3.08 -4.84 16.63
CA ALA A 110 -2.63 -3.73 15.79
C ALA A 110 -3.63 -2.57 15.77
N SER A 111 -4.42 -2.39 16.84
CA SER A 111 -5.46 -1.36 16.96
C SER A 111 -4.94 0.06 16.83
N ARG A 112 -3.65 0.29 17.09
CA ARG A 112 -2.99 1.60 16.98
C ARG A 112 -2.32 1.88 15.64
N PHE A 113 -2.47 1.00 14.64
CA PHE A 113 -1.76 1.12 13.37
C PHE A 113 -2.68 1.44 12.19
N LEU A 114 -2.14 2.19 11.24
CA LEU A 114 -2.73 2.44 9.92
C LEU A 114 -1.72 2.11 8.83
N ARG A 115 -2.22 1.59 7.71
CA ARG A 115 -1.44 1.38 6.49
C ARG A 115 -1.77 2.45 5.45
N PHE A 116 -0.75 3.17 4.98
CA PHE A 116 -0.89 4.21 3.96
C PHE A 116 -0.28 3.75 2.64
N ASN A 117 -1.01 3.87 1.53
CA ASN A 117 -0.45 3.68 0.19
C ASN A 117 0.15 5.00 -0.31
N VAL A 118 1.48 5.10 -0.33
CA VAL A 118 2.16 6.36 -0.67
C VAL A 118 1.87 6.81 -2.10
N ALA A 119 1.53 5.89 -3.01
CA ALA A 119 1.14 6.23 -4.37
C ALA A 119 -0.26 6.90 -4.45
N GLN A 120 -1.05 6.82 -3.38
CA GLN A 120 -2.42 7.35 -3.27
C GLN A 120 -2.57 8.35 -2.13
N SER A 121 -1.49 8.76 -1.46
CA SER A 121 -1.50 9.67 -0.30
C SER A 121 -0.98 11.07 -0.62
N GLY A 122 -1.01 11.49 -1.89
CA GLY A 122 -0.53 12.81 -2.31
C GLY A 122 -1.47 13.97 -1.95
N ASP A 123 -2.77 13.70 -1.81
CA ASP A 123 -3.80 14.71 -1.59
C ASP A 123 -3.76 15.31 -0.18
N GLU A 124 -3.85 16.63 -0.06
CA GLU A 124 -3.94 17.37 1.21
C GLU A 124 -5.15 16.99 2.04
N HIS A 125 -6.28 16.71 1.39
CA HIS A 125 -7.52 16.35 2.05
C HIS A 125 -7.35 15.15 2.99
N ILE A 126 -6.48 14.19 2.63
CA ILE A 126 -6.21 13.01 3.45
C ILE A 126 -5.63 13.41 4.82
N PHE A 127 -4.68 14.36 4.85
CA PHE A 127 -4.01 14.77 6.08
C PHE A 127 -4.89 15.65 6.94
N THR A 128 -5.70 16.52 6.33
CA THR A 128 -6.72 17.30 7.03
C THR A 128 -7.77 16.40 7.67
N ALA A 129 -8.31 15.42 6.93
CA ALA A 129 -9.28 14.45 7.45
C ALA A 129 -8.69 13.59 8.58
N LEU A 130 -7.42 13.15 8.45
CA LEU A 130 -6.73 12.41 9.52
C LEU A 130 -6.59 13.24 10.80
N ALA A 131 -6.15 14.50 10.68
CA ALA A 131 -5.98 15.38 11.84
C ALA A 131 -7.32 15.66 12.55
N ALA A 132 -8.38 15.88 11.78
CA ALA A 132 -9.73 16.06 12.31
C ALA A 132 -10.25 14.78 12.99
N ALA A 133 -10.11 13.62 12.34
CA ALA A 133 -10.55 12.33 12.86
C ALA A 133 -9.84 11.91 14.16
N MET A 134 -8.59 12.33 14.36
CA MET A 134 -7.82 12.09 15.59
C MET A 134 -8.18 13.02 16.75
N SER A 135 -8.86 14.14 16.48
CA SER A 135 -9.16 15.18 17.49
C SER A 135 -10.55 15.05 18.14
N GLY A 136 -11.44 14.26 17.55
CA GLY A 136 -12.75 13.91 18.13
C GLY A 136 -12.67 12.76 19.13
#